data_AF-D0EW95-F1
#
_entry.id   AF-D0EW95-F1
#
_cell.length_a   1.000
_cell.length_b   1.000
_cell.length_c   1.000
_cell.angle_alpha   90.00
_cell.angle_beta   90.00
_cell.angle_gamma   90.00
#
_symmetry.space_group_name_H-M   'P 1'
#
loop_
_entity.id
_entity.type
_entity.pdbx_description
1 polymer ?
#
loop_
_entity_poly.entity_id
_entity_poly.type
_entity_poly.pdbx_seq_one_letter_code
_entity_poly.pdbx_strand_id
1 'polypeptide(L)' 'EENVRFDSDVGKYLAVTKLGQLEAENWNSRKELLEDARAGV' A
#
# COMPACT_ATOMS: atom_id res chain seq x y z
N GLU A 1 0.29 15.44 2.69
CA GLU A 1 1.43 14.56 2.97
C GLU A 1 0.95 13.15 2.72
N GLU A 2 1.46 12.47 1.70
CA GLU A 2 1.10 11.07 1.43
C GLU A 2 1.79 10.19 2.48
N ASN A 3 1.03 9.59 3.40
CA ASN A 3 1.58 8.70 4.42
C ASN A 3 1.98 7.33 3.85
N VAL A 4 1.29 6.89 2.80
CA VAL A 4 1.43 5.56 2.18
C VAL A 4 1.40 5.70 0.66
N ARG A 5 2.26 4.95 -0.03
CA ARG A 5 2.35 4.91 -1.50
C ARG A 5 2.25 3.47 -1.98
N PHE A 6 1.47 3.21 -3.02
CA PHE A 6 1.50 1.91 -3.68
C PHE A 6 2.76 1.77 -4.54
N ASP A 7 3.52 0.70 -4.32
CA ASP A 7 4.69 0.35 -5.11
C ASP A 7 4.33 -0.79 -6.06
N SER A 8 4.33 -0.50 -7.36
CA SER A 8 3.96 -1.44 -8.42
C SER A 8 5.02 -2.54 -8.62
N ASP A 9 6.27 -2.27 -8.25
CA ASP A 9 7.40 -3.20 -8.38
C ASP A 9 7.30 -4.32 -7.33
N VAL A 10 6.96 -3.94 -6.10
CA VAL A 10 6.70 -4.87 -4.98
C VAL A 10 5.24 -5.36 -4.97
N GLY A 11 4.35 -4.64 -5.65
CA GLY A 11 2.90 -4.87 -5.69
C GLY A 11 2.24 -4.71 -4.32
N LYS A 12 2.71 -3.75 -3.50
CA LYS A 12 2.28 -3.52 -2.11
C LYS A 12 2.35 -2.04 -1.75
N TYR A 13 1.60 -1.64 -0.73
CA TYR A 13 1.70 -0.31 -0.12
C TYR A 13 2.95 -0.19 0.75
N LEU A 14 3.74 0.85 0.52
CA LEU A 14 4.92 1.23 1.29
C LEU A 14 4.63 2.50 2.08
N ALA A 15 5.09 2.51 3.33
CA ALA A 15 4.98 3.66 4.21
C ALA A 15 6.06 4.69 3.89
N VAL A 16 5.65 5.93 3.67
CA VAL A 16 6.56 7.07 3.42
C VAL A 16 6.94 7.74 4.75
N THR A 17 6.05 7.65 5.73
CA THR A 17 6.23 8.18 7.08
C THR A 17 6.05 7.08 8.13
N LYS A 18 6.54 7.30 9.36
CA LYS A 18 6.35 6.35 10.47
C LYS A 18 4.87 6.09 10.79
N LEU A 19 4.00 7.08 10.58
CA LEU A 19 2.55 6.93 10.77
C LEU A 19 1.93 6.06 9.67
N GLY A 20 2.41 6.20 8.44
CA GLY A 20 2.00 5.38 7.31
C GLY A 20 2.37 3.91 7.44
N GLN A 21 3.24 3.52 8.36
CA GLN A 21 3.63 2.10 8.52
C GLN A 21 2.46 1.24 8.95
N LEU A 22 1.66 1.72 9.90
CA LEU A 22 0.46 1.04 10.35
C LEU A 22 -0.62 1.00 9.26
N GLU A 23 -0.78 2.09 8.50
CA GLU A 23 -1.72 2.16 7.38
C GLU A 23 -1.31 1.20 6.25
N ALA A 24 -0.03 1.18 5.87
CA ALA A 24 0.51 0.30 4.86
C ALA A 24 0.33 -1.18 5.24
N GLU A 25 0.58 -1.56 6.49
CA GLU A 25 0.31 -2.93 6.96
C GLU A 25 -1.19 -3.28 6.90
N ASN A 26 -2.07 -2.37 7.32
CA ASN A 26 -3.51 -2.60 7.26
C ASN A 26 -3.99 -2.82 5.82
N TRP A 27 -3.49 -2.01 4.89
CA TRP A 27 -3.85 -2.08 3.48
C TRP A 27 -3.22 -3.31 2.81
N ASN A 28 -1.98 -3.66 3.15
CA ASN A 28 -1.30 -4.88 2.68
C ASN A 28 -1.91 -6.18 3.24
N SER A 29 -2.64 -6.10 4.35
CA SER A 29 -3.37 -7.24 4.91
C SER A 29 -4.66 -7.54 4.12
N ARG A 30 -5.19 -6.56 3.37
CA ARG A 30 -6.41 -6.70 2.58
C ARG A 30 -6.07 -7.08 1.14
N LYS A 31 -6.26 -8.37 0.83
CA LYS A 31 -6.04 -8.91 -0.52
C LYS A 31 -6.82 -8.17 -1.59
N GLU A 32 -8.09 -7.85 -1.33
CA GLU A 32 -8.96 -7.11 -2.27
C GLU A 32 -8.36 -5.76 -2.69
N LEU A 33 -7.80 -4.98 -1.75
CA LEU A 33 -7.16 -3.70 -2.06
C LEU A 33 -5.86 -3.87 -2.84
N LEU A 34 -5.08 -4.90 -2.50
CA LEU A 34 -3.85 -5.21 -3.23
C LEU A 34 -4.13 -5.65 -4.66
N GLU A 35 -5.18 -6.45 -4.88
CA GLU A 35 -5.56 -6.91 -6.20
C GLU A 35 -6.13 -5.78 -7.05
N ASP A 36 -6.97 -4.89 -6.48
CA ASP A 36 -7.47 -3.70 -7.16
C ASP A 36 -6.33 -2.74 -7.56
N ALA A 37 -5.41 -2.46 -6.63
CA ALA A 37 -4.25 -1.61 -6.89
C ALA A 37 -3.28 -2.20 -7.93
N ARG A 38 -3.17 -3.53 -8.02
CA ARG A 38 -2.38 -4.22 -9.05
C ARG A 38 -3.08 -4.23 -10.41
N ALA A 39 -4.41 -4.33 -10.42
CA ALA A 39 -5.20 -4.38 -11.66
C ALA A 39 -5.31 -3.01 -12.34
N GLY A 40 -5.07 -1.92 -11.61
CA GLY A 40 -5.09 -0.55 -12.13
C GLY A 40 -3.78 -0.04 -12.75
N VAL A 41 -2.72 -0.86 -12.81
CA VAL A 41 -1.39 -0.52 -13.38
C VAL A 41 -1.21 -1.05 -14.80
#